data_AF-A0AA86W082-F1
#
_entry.id   AF-A0AA86W082-F1
#
_cell.length_a   1.000
_cell.length_b   1.000
_cell.length_c   1.000
_cell.angle_alpha   90.00
_cell.angle_beta   90.00
_cell.angle_gamma   90.00
#
_symmetry.space_group_name_H-M   'P 1'
#
loop_
_entity.id
_entity.type
_entity.pdbx_description
1 polymer ?
#
loop_
_entity_poly.entity_id
_entity_poly.type
_entity_poly.pdbx_seq_one_letter_code
_entity_poly.pdbx_strand_id
1 'polypeptide(L)'
;MSVLWLVPEFVLLGIAEAFNPVGQVEFFYSYIPKSMSSFAMALFTLELAVAHVVGNMLMSIVESVTSVGGKESWLSTNINRGHLNYYYALLTCLGIVTYLYFLAVCWAYGPAPGENLDASAGKEEEQFDYKELPTS
;
A
#
# COMPACT_ATOMS: atom_id res chain seq x y z
N MET A 1 24.09 9.41 19.83
CA MET A 1 23.06 8.46 19.33
C MET A 1 23.76 7.15 19.02
N SER A 2 23.34 6.05 19.64
CA SER A 2 23.83 4.72 19.30
C SER A 2 23.15 4.26 18.00
N VAL A 3 23.89 3.57 17.11
CA VAL A 3 23.35 2.98 15.87
C VAL A 3 22.20 2.01 16.15
N LEU A 4 22.14 1.47 17.36
CA LEU A 4 21.07 0.58 17.84
C LEU A 4 19.67 1.21 17.76
N TRP A 5 19.54 2.54 17.63
CA TRP A 5 18.25 3.20 17.51
C TRP A 5 17.63 3.14 16.11
N LEU A 6 18.40 2.78 15.07
CA LEU A 6 17.86 2.48 13.73
C LEU A 6 17.23 1.08 13.66
N VAL A 7 17.60 0.18 14.58
CA VAL A 7 17.08 -1.20 14.61
C VAL A 7 15.54 -1.23 14.62
N PRO A 8 14.82 -0.52 15.51
CA PRO A 8 13.36 -0.55 15.51
C PRO A 8 12.76 -0.03 14.19
N GLU A 9 13.36 0.99 13.58
CA GLU A 9 12.89 1.55 12.30
C GLU A 9 13.01 0.51 11.17
N PHE A 10 14.16 -0.15 11.03
CA PHE A 10 14.37 -1.18 10.00
C PHE A 10 13.53 -2.43 10.23
N VAL A 11 13.29 -2.83 11.48
CA VAL A 11 12.42 -3.98 11.79
C VAL A 11 10.98 -3.69 11.34
N LEU A 12 10.46 -2.49 11.65
CA LEU A 12 9.12 -2.09 11.21
C LEU A 12 9.02 -1.99 9.68
N LEU A 13 10.03 -1.42 9.04
CA LEU A 13 10.11 -1.35 7.58
C LEU A 13 10.11 -2.76 6.95
N GLY A 14 10.90 -3.69 7.49
CA GLY A 14 10.97 -5.07 7.00
C GLY A 14 9.65 -5.81 7.16
N ILE A 15 8.93 -5.60 8.26
CA ILE A 15 7.57 -6.13 8.43
C ILE A 15 6.64 -5.55 7.36
N ALA A 16 6.68 -4.23 7.14
CA ALA A 16 5.85 -3.59 6.12
C ALA A 16 6.13 -4.13 4.70
N GLU A 17 7.39 -4.28 4.32
CA GLU A 17 7.78 -4.84 3.01
C GLU A 17 7.43 -6.32 2.84
N ALA A 18 7.39 -7.11 3.91
CA ALA A 18 7.02 -8.52 3.83
C ALA A 18 5.51 -8.71 3.62
N PHE A 19 4.67 -7.91 4.29
CA PHE A 19 3.22 -8.10 4.29
C PHE A 19 2.50 -7.30 3.20
N ASN A 20 2.90 -6.04 2.94
CA ASN A 20 2.15 -5.16 2.04
C ASN A 20 2.07 -5.69 0.59
N PRO A 21 3.16 -6.10 -0.07
CA PRO A 21 3.10 -6.59 -1.45
C PRO A 21 2.27 -7.87 -1.60
N VAL A 22 2.35 -8.78 -0.62
CA VAL A 22 1.58 -10.03 -0.60
C VAL A 22 0.09 -9.72 -0.53
N GLY A 23 -0.32 -8.85 0.40
CA GLY A 23 -1.71 -8.43 0.54
C GLY A 23 -2.25 -7.71 -0.70
N GLN A 24 -1.46 -6.82 -1.31
CA GLN A 24 -1.85 -6.13 -2.55
C GLN A 24 -2.06 -7.11 -3.71
N VAL A 25 -1.15 -8.05 -3.91
CA VAL A 25 -1.23 -9.04 -5.00
C VAL A 25 -2.43 -9.97 -4.82
N GLU A 26 -2.65 -10.48 -3.61
CA GLU A 26 -3.82 -11.32 -3.29
C GLU A 26 -5.14 -10.55 -3.48
N PHE A 27 -5.17 -9.28 -3.10
CA PHE A 27 -6.31 -8.41 -3.35
C PHE A 27 -6.57 -8.24 -4.84
N PHE A 28 -5.55 -7.95 -5.65
CA PHE A 28 -5.72 -7.85 -7.10
C PHE A 28 -6.21 -9.15 -7.74
N TYR A 29 -5.73 -10.30 -7.27
CA TYR A 29 -6.24 -11.60 -7.73
C TYR A 29 -7.68 -11.91 -7.33
N SER A 30 -8.20 -11.26 -6.29
CA SER A 30 -9.60 -11.40 -5.88
C SER A 30 -10.56 -10.66 -6.82
N TYR A 31 -10.10 -9.59 -7.48
CA TYR A 31 -10.90 -8.79 -8.43
C TYR A 31 -10.62 -9.11 -9.90
N ILE A 32 -9.42 -9.59 -10.22
CA ILE A 32 -8.99 -9.89 -11.59
C ILE A 32 -8.79 -11.40 -11.72
N PRO A 33 -9.44 -12.08 -12.70
CA PRO A 33 -9.33 -13.53 -12.85
C PRO A 33 -7.86 -13.96 -13.03
N LYS A 34 -7.47 -15.10 -12.44
CA LYS A 34 -6.08 -15.64 -12.47
C LYS A 34 -5.47 -15.73 -13.88
N SER A 35 -6.29 -15.83 -14.92
CA SER A 35 -5.86 -15.77 -16.33
C SER A 35 -5.12 -14.47 -16.71
N MET A 36 -5.33 -13.36 -15.99
CA MET A 36 -4.68 -12.07 -16.25
C MET A 36 -3.60 -11.74 -15.22
N SER A 37 -2.92 -12.76 -14.68
CA SER A 37 -1.89 -12.55 -13.65
C SER A 37 -0.76 -11.63 -14.07
N SER A 38 -0.40 -11.62 -15.35
CA SER A 38 0.60 -10.70 -15.91
C SER A 38 0.15 -9.23 -15.80
N PHE A 39 -1.15 -8.96 -15.95
CA PHE A 39 -1.71 -7.61 -15.84
C PHE A 39 -1.66 -7.09 -14.39
N ALA A 40 -1.96 -7.94 -13.40
CA ALA A 40 -1.83 -7.58 -11.98
C ALA A 40 -0.38 -7.21 -11.61
N MET A 41 0.61 -7.98 -12.10
CA MET A 41 2.02 -7.69 -11.88
C MET A 41 2.49 -6.43 -12.64
N ALA A 42 1.95 -6.18 -13.83
CA ALA A 42 2.21 -4.94 -14.56
C ALA A 42 1.68 -3.71 -13.81
N LEU A 43 0.50 -3.81 -13.18
CA LEU A 43 -0.04 -2.73 -12.35
C LEU A 43 0.79 -2.52 -11.08
N PHE A 44 1.20 -3.59 -10.41
CA PHE A 44 2.07 -3.49 -9.23
C PHE A 44 3.41 -2.81 -9.55
N THR A 45 4.06 -3.21 -10.65
CA THR A 45 5.34 -2.58 -11.07
C THR A 45 5.14 -1.13 -11.53
N LEU A 46 4.01 -0.81 -12.15
CA LEU A 46 3.64 0.56 -12.50
C LEU A 46 3.44 1.43 -11.26
N GLU A 47 2.75 0.92 -10.24
CA GLU A 47 2.58 1.60 -8.95
C GLU A 47 3.93 1.94 -8.32
N LEU A 48 4.87 0.99 -8.28
CA LEU A 48 6.23 1.24 -7.79
C LEU A 48 6.95 2.34 -8.59
N ALA A 49 6.86 2.30 -9.92
CA ALA A 49 7.46 3.33 -10.77
C ALA A 49 6.86 4.72 -10.48
N VAL A 50 5.54 4.81 -10.33
CA VAL A 50 4.85 6.05 -9.95
C VAL A 50 5.32 6.53 -8.57
N ALA A 51 5.43 5.63 -7.59
CA ALA A 51 5.92 5.97 -6.26
C ALA A 51 7.33 6.59 -6.29
N HIS A 52 8.25 6.03 -7.08
CA HIS A 52 9.59 6.59 -7.25
C HIS A 52 9.58 7.98 -7.89
N VAL A 53 8.77 8.18 -8.93
CA VAL A 53 8.63 9.49 -9.59
C VAL A 53 8.07 10.53 -8.63
N VAL A 54 7.03 10.18 -7.87
CA VAL A 54 6.44 11.06 -6.85
C VAL A 54 7.45 11.38 -5.75
N GLY A 55 8.23 10.41 -5.29
CA GLY A 55 9.30 10.63 -4.31
C GLY A 55 10.34 11.63 -4.78
N ASN A 56 10.83 11.49 -6.02
CA ASN A 56 11.78 12.43 -6.61
C ASN A 56 11.19 13.84 -6.81
N MET A 57 9.91 13.93 -7.19
CA MET A 57 9.21 15.22 -7.28
C MET A 57 9.09 15.87 -5.92
N LEU A 58 8.70 15.13 -4.88
CA LEU A 58 8.61 15.63 -3.52
C LEU A 58 9.95 16.17 -3.03
N MET A 59 11.02 15.41 -3.25
CA MET A 59 12.39 15.81 -2.91
C MET A 59 12.78 17.12 -3.60
N SER A 60 12.54 17.23 -4.92
CA SER A 60 12.78 18.43 -5.71
C SER A 60 11.99 19.65 -5.21
N ILE A 61 10.72 19.44 -4.83
CA ILE A 61 9.85 20.50 -4.28
C ILE A 61 10.39 20.98 -2.92
N VAL A 62 10.71 20.04 -2.02
CA VAL A 62 11.26 20.37 -0.70
C VAL A 62 12.57 21.13 -0.84
N GLU A 63 13.47 20.68 -1.72
CA GLU A 63 14.73 21.36 -1.98
C GLU A 63 14.50 22.77 -2.54
N SER A 64 13.61 22.91 -3.52
CA SER A 64 13.27 24.21 -4.12
C SER A 64 12.68 25.19 -3.11
N VAL A 65 11.78 24.74 -2.23
CA VAL A 65 11.11 25.58 -1.23
C VAL A 65 12.05 25.94 -0.07
N THR A 66 12.88 24.99 0.38
CA THR A 66 13.73 25.19 1.56
C THR A 66 15.04 25.91 1.24
N SER A 67 15.49 25.90 -0.01
CA SER A 67 16.65 26.67 -0.47
C SER A 67 16.34 28.14 -0.83
N VAL A 68 15.06 28.54 -0.82
CA VAL A 68 14.65 29.94 -1.08
C VAL A 68 15.30 30.87 -0.05
N GLY A 69 16.05 31.86 -0.55
CA GLY A 69 16.71 32.87 0.28
C GLY A 69 18.15 32.54 0.70
N GLY A 70 18.81 31.56 0.06
CA GLY A 70 20.23 31.25 0.26
C GLY A 70 20.53 30.51 1.56
N LYS A 71 19.50 29.94 2.20
CA LYS A 71 19.62 29.07 3.37
C LYS A 71 19.85 27.62 2.92
N GLU A 72 20.57 26.84 3.71
CA GLU A 72 20.79 25.43 3.39
C GLU A 72 19.47 24.65 3.38
N SER A 73 19.25 23.87 2.31
CA SER A 73 18.10 22.97 2.16
C SER A 73 18.01 21.98 3.31
N TRP A 74 16.80 21.51 3.64
CA TRP A 74 16.61 20.44 4.65
C TRP A 74 17.39 19.18 4.29
N LEU A 75 17.60 18.96 2.98
CA LEU A 75 18.38 17.88 2.40
C LEU A 75 19.79 18.32 1.99
N SER A 76 20.43 19.19 2.78
CA SER A 76 21.82 19.58 2.54
C SER A 76 22.76 18.36 2.52
N THR A 77 23.71 18.34 1.59
CA THR A 77 24.76 17.30 1.46
C THR A 77 25.55 17.12 2.76
N ASN A 78 25.57 18.13 3.63
CA ASN A 78 26.15 18.04 4.95
C ASN A 78 25.09 17.67 6.00
N ILE A 79 25.02 16.39 6.38
CA ILE A 79 24.10 15.86 7.42
C ILE A 79 24.15 16.65 8.74
N ASN A 80 25.30 17.25 9.05
CA ASN A 80 25.48 18.00 10.29
C ASN A 80 24.86 19.42 10.24
N ARG A 81 24.47 19.89 9.05
CA ARG A 81 23.79 21.18 8.81
C ARG A 81 22.37 21.02 8.24
N GLY A 82 22.08 19.88 7.63
CA GLY A 82 20.76 19.52 7.13
C GLY A 82 19.77 19.24 8.27
N HIS A 83 18.55 19.73 8.13
CA HIS A 83 17.48 19.48 9.10
C HIS A 83 16.64 18.27 8.68
N LEU A 84 17.29 17.11 8.61
CA LEU A 84 16.70 15.85 8.16
C LEU A 84 15.43 15.46 8.96
N ASN A 85 15.39 15.85 10.24
CA ASN A 85 14.24 15.63 11.11
C ASN A 85 12.93 16.26 10.57
N TYR A 86 12.99 17.44 9.94
CA TYR A 86 11.80 18.07 9.37
C TYR A 86 11.31 17.34 8.11
N TYR A 87 12.24 16.82 7.31
CA TYR A 87 11.88 15.99 6.16
C TYR A 87 11.20 14.69 6.60
N TYR A 88 11.74 14.00 7.60
CA TYR A 88 11.06 12.82 8.17
C TYR A 88 9.71 13.14 8.82
N ALA A 89 9.58 14.29 9.49
CA ALA A 89 8.30 14.73 10.03
C ALA A 89 7.25 14.99 8.94
N LEU A 90 7.66 15.58 7.81
CA LEU A 90 6.82 15.76 6.63
C LEU A 90 6.37 14.41 6.06
N LEU A 91 7.30 13.47 5.85
CA LEU A 91 6.99 12.13 5.37
C LEU A 91 6.04 11.40 6.31
N THR A 92 6.23 11.55 7.63
CA THR A 92 5.35 10.97 8.65
C THR A 92 3.93 11.54 8.54
N CYS A 93 3.79 12.85 8.41
CA CYS A 93 2.48 13.50 8.25
C CYS A 93 1.77 13.01 6.97
N LEU A 94 2.49 12.97 5.85
CA LEU A 94 1.96 12.47 4.58
C LEU A 94 1.54 10.99 4.68
N GLY A 95 2.35 10.17 5.35
CA GLY A 95 2.05 8.76 5.61
C GLY A 95 0.78 8.57 6.46
N ILE A 96 0.60 9.37 7.52
CA ILE A 96 -0.62 9.35 8.34
C ILE A 96 -1.85 9.71 7.49
N VAL A 97 -1.75 10.74 6.65
CA VAL A 97 -2.85 11.14 5.76
C VAL A 97 -3.22 10.01 4.80
N THR A 98 -2.22 9.39 4.15
CA THR A 98 -2.44 8.24 3.25
C THR A 98 -3.05 7.05 3.98
N TYR A 99 -2.60 6.75 5.19
CA TYR A 99 -3.14 5.67 6.01
C TYR A 99 -4.59 5.92 6.42
N LEU A 100 -4.93 7.14 6.85
CA LEU A 100 -6.30 7.52 7.18
C LEU A 100 -7.22 7.47 5.94
N TYR A 101 -6.71 7.91 4.78
CA TYR A 101 -7.42 7.78 3.51
C TYR A 101 -7.71 6.30 3.19
N PHE A 102 -6.71 5.42 3.32
CA PHE A 102 -6.89 3.98 3.13
C PHE A 102 -7.94 3.40 4.09
N LEU A 103 -7.88 3.75 5.39
CA LEU A 103 -8.87 3.32 6.37
C LEU A 103 -10.28 3.80 6.03
N ALA A 104 -10.43 5.04 5.56
CA ALA A 104 -11.71 5.57 5.12
C ALA A 104 -12.28 4.79 3.93
N VAL A 105 -11.42 4.42 2.97
CA VAL A 105 -11.81 3.58 1.82
C VAL A 105 -12.21 2.17 2.29
N CYS A 106 -11.43 1.53 3.16
CA CYS A 106 -11.78 0.22 3.72
C CYS A 106 -13.12 0.25 4.47
N TRP A 107 -13.36 1.31 5.23
CA TRP A 107 -14.63 1.48 5.95
C TRP A 107 -15.81 1.72 4.99
N ALA A 108 -15.60 2.47 3.92
CA ALA A 108 -16.60 2.73 2.89
C ALA A 108 -16.90 1.51 2.00
N TYR A 109 -15.93 0.61 1.81
CA TYR A 109 -16.09 -0.58 0.96
C TYR A 109 -17.07 -1.63 1.54
N GLY A 110 -17.40 -1.58 2.84
CA GLY A 110 -18.35 -2.51 3.47
C GLY A 110 -17.88 -3.97 3.52
N PRO A 111 -18.63 -4.87 4.18
CA PRO A 111 -18.26 -6.30 4.30
C PRO A 111 -18.10 -6.94 2.92
N ALA A 112 -17.07 -7.78 2.77
CA ALA A 112 -16.73 -8.41 1.50
C ALA A 112 -17.95 -9.13 0.86
N PRO A 113 -18.19 -8.97 -0.46
CA PRO A 113 -19.25 -9.68 -1.18
C PRO A 113 -19.16 -11.22 -1.12
N GLY A 114 -18.04 -11.77 -0.61
CA GLY A 114 -17.77 -13.20 -0.50
C GLY A 114 -18.73 -13.97 0.41
N GLU A 115 -19.32 -13.33 1.43
CA GLU A 115 -20.34 -14.00 2.26
C GLU A 115 -21.59 -14.37 1.44
N ASN A 116 -21.89 -13.61 0.38
CA ASN A 116 -23.03 -13.86 -0.49
C ASN A 116 -22.71 -14.80 -1.66
N LEU A 117 -21.44 -14.89 -2.07
CA LEU A 117 -21.00 -15.76 -3.16
C LEU A 117 -20.85 -17.20 -2.68
N ASP A 118 -20.27 -17.43 -1.49
CA ASP A 118 -20.20 -18.75 -0.86
C ASP A 118 -21.61 -19.24 -0.46
N ALA A 119 -22.47 -18.32 -0.01
CA ALA A 119 -23.88 -18.62 0.27
C ALA A 119 -24.73 -18.85 -1.00
N SER A 120 -24.29 -18.38 -2.18
CA SER A 120 -24.96 -18.64 -3.46
C SER A 120 -24.46 -19.93 -4.11
N ALA A 121 -23.15 -20.20 -4.04
CA ALA A 121 -22.54 -21.45 -4.52
C ALA A 121 -23.04 -22.66 -3.71
N GLY A 122 -23.14 -22.52 -2.37
CA GLY A 122 -23.71 -23.57 -1.52
C GLY A 122 -25.20 -23.83 -1.79
N LYS A 123 -25.97 -22.81 -2.19
CA LYS A 123 -27.38 -22.96 -2.57
C LYS A 123 -27.56 -23.58 -3.94
N GLU A 124 -26.66 -23.32 -4.88
CA GLU A 124 -26.69 -23.93 -6.22
C GLU A 124 -26.29 -25.41 -6.18
N GLU A 125 -25.29 -25.79 -5.37
CA GLU A 125 -24.91 -27.19 -5.15
C GLU A 125 -26.00 -27.98 -4.42
N GLU A 126 -26.59 -27.43 -3.35
CA GLU A 126 -27.75 -28.06 -2.69
C GLU A 126 -28.95 -28.20 -3.65
N GLN A 127 -29.26 -27.18 -4.45
CA GLN A 127 -30.39 -27.23 -5.39
C GLN A 127 -30.18 -28.20 -6.57
N PHE A 128 -28.93 -28.49 -6.95
CA PHE A 128 -28.61 -29.53 -7.94
C PHE A 128 -28.81 -30.94 -7.37
N ASP A 129 -28.44 -31.15 -6.10
CA ASP A 129 -28.58 -32.46 -5.42
C ASP A 129 -30.05 -32.88 -5.22
N TYR A 130 -30.96 -31.94 -4.91
CA TYR A 130 -32.40 -32.26 -4.76
C TYR A 130 -33.10 -32.63 -6.08
N LYS A 131 -32.54 -32.27 -7.24
CA LYS A 131 -33.15 -32.54 -8.57
C LYS A 131 -32.76 -33.88 -9.17
N GLU A 132 -31.71 -34.52 -8.66
CA GLU A 132 -31.18 -35.79 -9.16
C GLU A 132 -31.73 -37.01 -8.40
N LEU A 133 -32.56 -36.83 -7.38
CA LEU A 133 -33.22 -37.94 -6.68
C LEU A 133 -34.37 -38.49 -7.56
N PRO A 134 -34.27 -39.73 -8.09
CA PRO A 134 -35.38 -40.33 -8.80
C PRO A 134 -36.52 -40.57 -7.81
N THR A 135 -37.63 -39.87 -8.01
CA THR A 135 -38.92 -40.28 -7.44
C THR A 135 -39.29 -41.63 -8.07
N SER A 136 -39.45 -42.65 -7.22
CA SER A 136 -39.80 -44.04 -7.59
C SER A 136 -40.82 -44.19 -8.70
#